data_AF-A0A7S9KLK7-F1
#
_entry.id   AF-A0A7S9KLK7-F1
#
_cell.length_a   1.000
_cell.length_b   1.000
_cell.length_c   1.000
_cell.angle_alpha   90.00
_cell.angle_beta   90.00
_cell.angle_gamma   90.00
#
_symmetry.space_group_name_H-M   'P 1'
#
loop_
_entity.id
_entity.type
_entity.pdbx_description
1 polymer ?
#
loop_
_entity_poly.entity_id
_entity_poly.type
_entity_poly.pdbx_seq_one_letter_code
_entity_poly.pdbx_strand_id
1 'polypeptide(L)'
;MNRFINERDASSSDAFFRAAYQNRPAPLIPLKRKQPAPSGIKTVPFYFKFSLPGGGSQISFFTSSVLIATARSPHWSPHLRQHRILLGQLTNNTMAYVNLSTRDVNVLEKIKDPESNPAAGVVTDESLPRDPHVTDSTDYDSLVSRERSIVSRIQTIEAQFNESQSQHTNETAIQGYKQCLVDLDALISEFPNYASARNNRAQIMRRLYGDAMLLQITTGMPLPLVEQPDAAEKKAAAISALNDLGHSIALLAPATLSTPISPQAARTLSMAYTQRAAIYLRTSKLITDRPLDVHGDRPEAQWSRVDFEQAASHDLAYGGRYGNQIAKGLAVSVNPTAKLCGQIVREAMKKEYGPFLDE
;
A
#
# COMPACT_ATOMS: atom_id res chain seq x y z
N MET A 1 50.85 -18.94 -54.93
CA MET A 1 51.98 -19.44 -54.14
C MET A 1 51.42 -19.75 -52.74
N ASN A 2 51.30 -21.05 -52.43
CA ASN A 2 50.81 -21.74 -51.20
C ASN A 2 49.34 -21.51 -50.78
N ARG A 3 48.38 -22.45 -51.00
CA ARG A 3 48.11 -23.80 -50.41
C ARG A 3 47.57 -23.72 -48.95
N PHE A 4 46.32 -24.07 -48.62
CA PHE A 4 45.57 -25.36 -48.61
C PHE A 4 45.65 -26.13 -47.26
N ILE A 5 44.47 -26.61 -46.78
CA ILE A 5 44.18 -27.81 -45.93
C ILE A 5 44.36 -27.64 -44.39
N ASN A 6 43.52 -28.07 -43.43
CA ASN A 6 42.48 -29.12 -43.21
C ASN A 6 41.52 -28.61 -42.09
N GLU A 7 40.19 -28.78 -42.04
CA GLU A 7 39.30 -29.97 -41.99
C GLU A 7 39.39 -30.90 -40.76
N ARG A 8 38.21 -31.13 -40.12
CA ARG A 8 37.73 -32.17 -39.16
C ARG A 8 37.04 -31.53 -37.93
N ASP A 9 35.88 -31.99 -37.42
CA ASP A 9 34.83 -32.91 -37.88
C ASP A 9 33.71 -32.92 -36.82
N ALA A 10 32.55 -33.46 -37.21
CA ALA A 10 31.48 -34.07 -36.40
C ALA A 10 30.50 -33.14 -35.63
N SER A 11 29.27 -32.96 -36.17
CA SER A 11 28.04 -33.72 -35.84
C SER A 11 27.24 -33.03 -34.74
N SER A 12 25.91 -33.03 -34.62
CA SER A 12 24.76 -33.55 -35.36
C SER A 12 23.57 -33.26 -34.43
N SER A 13 22.57 -32.49 -34.85
CA SER A 13 21.14 -32.77 -34.59
C SER A 13 20.30 -31.60 -35.08
N ASP A 14 19.82 -31.80 -36.30
CA ASP A 14 18.81 -31.03 -36.97
C ASP A 14 17.41 -31.46 -36.47
N ALA A 15 16.48 -30.53 -36.54
CA ALA A 15 15.06 -30.72 -36.82
C ALA A 15 14.30 -31.91 -36.18
N PHE A 16 13.39 -31.62 -35.24
CA PHE A 16 12.12 -32.35 -35.16
C PHE A 16 10.98 -31.49 -34.58
N PHE A 17 9.87 -31.47 -35.34
CA PHE A 17 8.52 -30.97 -35.06
C PHE A 17 8.17 -29.49 -35.30
N ARG A 18 7.94 -29.17 -36.58
CA ARG A 18 6.83 -28.33 -37.04
C ARG A 18 5.60 -29.22 -37.36
N ALA A 19 4.41 -28.69 -37.07
CA ALA A 19 3.18 -28.69 -37.87
C ALA A 19 1.89 -29.25 -37.23
N ALA A 20 0.78 -28.59 -37.63
CA ALA A 20 -0.66 -28.82 -37.40
C ALA A 20 -1.19 -28.35 -36.03
N TYR A 21 -2.15 -27.42 -35.93
CA TYR A 21 -3.47 -27.45 -36.56
C TYR A 21 -4.11 -26.06 -36.75
N GLN A 22 -4.81 -25.86 -37.86
CA GLN A 22 -5.79 -24.79 -38.11
C GLN A 22 -7.23 -25.36 -38.06
N ASN A 23 -8.11 -24.68 -37.31
CA ASN A 23 -9.51 -24.32 -37.58
C ASN A 23 -10.59 -25.35 -38.07
N ARG A 24 -11.61 -25.60 -37.20
CA ARG A 24 -13.08 -25.28 -37.31
C ARG A 24 -14.03 -26.30 -36.63
N PRO A 25 -15.31 -25.93 -36.32
CA PRO A 25 -16.03 -26.33 -35.09
C PRO A 25 -17.27 -27.23 -35.28
N ALA A 26 -17.73 -27.88 -34.18
CA ALA A 26 -19.14 -28.23 -33.81
C ALA A 26 -19.13 -29.37 -32.74
N PRO A 27 -20.24 -29.69 -32.01
CA PRO A 27 -21.42 -28.92 -31.61
C PRO A 27 -21.66 -28.89 -30.08
N LEU A 28 -22.60 -28.04 -29.66
CA LEU A 28 -23.10 -27.83 -28.30
C LEU A 28 -23.92 -29.04 -27.78
N ILE A 29 -23.61 -29.51 -26.56
CA ILE A 29 -24.47 -30.37 -25.74
C ILE A 29 -24.51 -29.79 -24.30
N PRO A 30 -25.69 -29.66 -23.67
CA PRO A 30 -25.88 -28.79 -22.51
C PRO A 30 -25.48 -29.49 -21.20
N LEU A 31 -24.54 -28.89 -20.46
CA LEU A 31 -24.23 -29.31 -19.10
C LEU A 31 -25.00 -28.48 -18.07
N LYS A 32 -25.72 -29.21 -17.23
CA LYS A 32 -26.62 -28.79 -16.16
C LYS A 32 -26.08 -27.65 -15.30
N ARG A 33 -26.95 -26.68 -15.01
CA ARG A 33 -26.79 -25.63 -14.00
C ARG A 33 -26.29 -26.22 -12.67
N LYS A 34 -25.05 -25.92 -12.29
CA LYS A 34 -24.60 -25.96 -10.89
C LYS A 34 -24.85 -24.59 -10.27
N GLN A 35 -25.66 -24.57 -9.22
CA GLN A 35 -25.84 -23.41 -8.34
C GLN A 35 -24.51 -23.05 -7.65
N PRO A 36 -24.29 -21.77 -7.33
CA PRO A 36 -23.01 -21.26 -6.85
C PRO A 36 -22.71 -21.72 -5.42
N ALA A 37 -21.43 -22.06 -5.19
CA ALA A 37 -20.88 -22.27 -3.85
C ALA A 37 -20.97 -20.96 -3.03
N PRO A 38 -21.20 -21.03 -1.70
CA PRO A 38 -21.29 -19.84 -0.86
C PRO A 38 -19.88 -19.24 -0.65
N SER A 39 -19.60 -18.13 -1.35
CA SER A 39 -18.39 -17.31 -1.16
C SER A 39 -18.51 -16.45 0.09
N GLY A 40 -18.16 -17.02 1.25
CA GLY A 40 -17.99 -16.29 2.50
C GLY A 40 -16.60 -15.64 2.61
N ILE A 41 -16.26 -14.70 1.72
CA ILE A 41 -15.13 -13.78 1.94
C ILE A 41 -15.70 -12.37 1.85
N LYS A 42 -15.96 -11.75 3.00
CA LYS A 42 -16.28 -10.33 3.08
C LYS A 42 -14.97 -9.55 3.16
N THR A 43 -14.49 -9.05 2.03
CA THR A 43 -13.57 -7.92 2.01
C THR A 43 -14.30 -6.69 2.49
N VAL A 44 -13.94 -6.17 3.67
CA VAL A 44 -14.40 -4.86 4.13
C VAL A 44 -13.41 -3.82 3.61
N PRO A 45 -13.80 -2.92 2.71
CA PRO A 45 -12.92 -1.86 2.24
C PRO A 45 -12.66 -0.85 3.37
N PHE A 46 -11.40 -0.47 3.56
CA PHE A 46 -10.99 0.63 4.44
C PHE A 46 -10.85 1.92 3.61
N TYR A 47 -11.51 2.98 4.07
CA TYR A 47 -11.67 4.26 3.35
C TYR A 47 -10.68 5.32 3.88
N PHE A 48 -9.95 6.02 2.99
CA PHE A 48 -9.18 7.22 3.36
C PHE A 48 -10.03 8.48 3.24
N LYS A 49 -10.46 9.07 4.36
CA LYS A 49 -11.24 10.32 4.37
C LYS A 49 -10.33 11.54 4.19
N PHE A 50 -10.44 12.24 3.06
CA PHE A 50 -9.83 13.56 2.90
C PHE A 50 -10.78 14.64 3.43
N SER A 51 -10.28 15.52 4.30
CA SER A 51 -11.01 16.71 4.76
C SER A 51 -10.22 17.96 4.42
N LEU A 52 -10.77 18.81 3.55
CA LEU A 52 -10.34 20.20 3.37
C LEU A 52 -11.16 21.09 4.32
N PRO A 53 -10.60 22.21 4.83
CA PRO A 53 -11.35 23.16 5.64
C PRO A 53 -12.24 24.01 4.72
N GLY A 54 -13.55 24.01 4.98
CA GLY A 54 -14.57 24.73 4.20
C GLY A 54 -15.56 23.75 3.56
N GLY A 55 -16.74 23.64 4.15
CA GLY A 55 -17.74 22.60 3.88
C GLY A 55 -18.02 22.34 2.40
N GLY A 56 -17.85 21.07 2.00
CA GLY A 56 -18.17 20.54 0.68
C GLY A 56 -17.69 19.10 0.55
N SER A 57 -18.60 18.22 0.12
CA SER A 57 -18.57 16.78 -0.16
C SER A 57 -17.28 15.94 0.00
N GLN A 58 -17.48 14.76 0.61
CA GLN A 58 -16.49 13.78 1.10
C GLN A 58 -15.81 12.99 -0.02
N ILE A 59 -14.52 12.68 0.15
CA ILE A 59 -13.77 11.81 -0.78
C ILE A 59 -12.99 10.76 -0.03
N SER A 60 -13.17 9.52 -0.49
CA SER A 60 -12.49 8.33 0.00
C SER A 60 -11.55 7.77 -1.06
N PHE A 61 -10.25 7.67 -0.79
CA PHE A 61 -9.34 6.88 -1.63
C PHE A 61 -9.18 5.48 -1.05
N PHE A 62 -9.13 4.47 -1.92
CA PHE A 62 -8.84 3.10 -1.53
C PHE A 62 -7.32 2.93 -1.42
N THR A 63 -6.81 2.76 -0.21
CA THR A 63 -5.48 2.17 -0.01
C THR A 63 -5.64 0.85 0.73
N SER A 64 -5.16 -0.22 0.11
CA SER A 64 -4.93 -1.57 0.66
C SER A 64 -5.85 -2.06 1.77
N SER A 65 -6.77 -2.95 1.42
CA SER A 65 -7.36 -3.90 2.38
C SER A 65 -6.24 -4.72 3.02
N VAL A 66 -6.04 -4.57 4.33
CA VAL A 66 -5.30 -5.54 5.14
C VAL A 66 -6.23 -6.71 5.41
N LEU A 67 -5.85 -7.90 4.95
CA LEU A 67 -6.57 -9.14 5.27
C LEU A 67 -6.33 -9.47 6.75
N ILE A 68 -7.29 -9.18 7.62
CA ILE A 68 -7.35 -9.74 8.98
C ILE A 68 -8.41 -10.83 8.97
N ALA A 69 -7.97 -12.09 9.04
CA ALA A 69 -8.87 -13.22 9.16
C ALA A 69 -9.43 -13.26 10.60
N THR A 70 -10.69 -12.84 10.78
CA THR A 70 -11.46 -13.14 12.00
C THR A 70 -12.53 -14.18 11.67
N ALA A 71 -12.31 -15.42 12.11
CA ALA A 71 -13.33 -16.47 12.05
C ALA A 71 -14.43 -16.20 13.09
N ARG A 72 -15.67 -15.99 12.65
CA ARG A 72 -16.88 -16.08 13.48
C ARG A 72 -17.98 -16.80 12.70
N SER A 73 -18.36 -17.98 13.18
CA SER A 73 -19.50 -18.77 12.70
C SER A 73 -20.84 -18.08 13.03
N PRO A 74 -21.86 -18.14 12.15
CA PRO A 74 -23.17 -17.58 12.44
C PRO A 74 -24.09 -18.62 13.11
N HIS A 75 -24.68 -18.24 14.24
CA HIS A 75 -25.80 -18.93 14.89
C HIS A 75 -27.11 -18.69 14.10
N TRP A 76 -27.83 -19.77 13.81
CA TRP A 76 -29.29 -19.77 13.62
C TRP A 76 -29.92 -20.65 14.72
N SER A 77 -31.08 -20.21 15.20
CA SER A 77 -32.07 -20.94 16.01
C SER A 77 -33.42 -20.29 15.66
N PRO A 78 -34.61 -20.93 15.84
CA PRO A 78 -34.90 -21.91 16.91
C PRO A 78 -35.91 -23.05 16.57
N HIS A 79 -36.06 -23.91 17.59
CA HIS A 79 -37.27 -24.64 18.04
C HIS A 79 -37.63 -26.09 17.57
N LEU A 80 -37.61 -26.97 18.60
CA LEU A 80 -38.54 -28.09 18.93
C LEU A 80 -38.39 -29.39 18.11
N ARG A 81 -38.31 -30.62 18.65
CA ARG A 81 -38.80 -31.21 19.92
C ARG A 81 -38.05 -32.52 20.21
N GLN A 82 -37.78 -32.77 21.51
CA GLN A 82 -37.88 -34.06 22.24
C GLN A 82 -37.31 -35.35 21.60
N HIS A 83 -36.23 -35.90 22.17
CA HIS A 83 -36.24 -37.25 22.80
C HIS A 83 -34.95 -37.53 23.62
N ARG A 84 -35.11 -37.42 24.94
CA ARG A 84 -34.69 -38.31 26.04
C ARG A 84 -33.47 -39.27 25.88
N ILE A 85 -32.42 -38.96 26.66
CA ILE A 85 -31.59 -39.82 27.56
C ILE A 85 -30.81 -41.00 26.93
N LEU A 86 -29.47 -40.90 26.91
CA LEU A 86 -28.52 -41.84 27.55
C LEU A 86 -27.05 -41.39 27.34
N LEU A 87 -26.37 -41.16 28.47
CA LEU A 87 -24.96 -41.42 28.78
C LEU A 87 -23.86 -41.09 27.75
N GLY A 88 -22.91 -40.23 28.17
CA GLY A 88 -21.56 -40.21 27.60
C GLY A 88 -20.92 -38.84 27.69
N GLN A 89 -20.16 -38.61 28.77
CA GLN A 89 -19.30 -37.46 28.96
C GLN A 89 -18.38 -37.24 27.74
N LEU A 90 -18.56 -36.13 27.02
CA LEU A 90 -17.57 -35.59 26.07
C LEU A 90 -17.48 -34.08 26.25
N THR A 91 -16.51 -33.72 27.10
CA THR A 91 -15.61 -32.55 27.03
C THR A 91 -16.14 -31.29 26.33
N ASN A 92 -16.54 -30.33 27.17
CA ASN A 92 -16.58 -28.90 26.85
C ASN A 92 -15.18 -28.42 26.48
N ASN A 93 -14.89 -28.31 25.18
CA ASN A 93 -13.73 -27.56 24.70
C ASN A 93 -14.08 -26.07 24.68
N THR A 94 -14.14 -25.46 25.87
CA THR A 94 -14.25 -24.00 26.03
C THR A 94 -12.96 -23.37 25.51
N MET A 95 -12.96 -22.91 24.26
CA MET A 95 -11.98 -21.94 23.79
C MET A 95 -12.02 -20.75 24.74
N ALA A 96 -10.98 -20.59 25.55
CA ALA A 96 -10.80 -19.43 26.41
C ALA A 96 -10.66 -18.18 25.53
N TYR A 97 -11.79 -17.51 25.29
CA TYR A 97 -11.79 -16.23 24.63
C TYR A 97 -11.30 -15.19 25.62
N VAL A 98 -10.00 -14.88 25.57
CA VAL A 98 -9.39 -13.82 26.39
C VAL A 98 -10.03 -12.50 25.97
N ASN A 99 -10.98 -12.02 26.77
CA ASN A 99 -11.63 -10.74 26.56
C ASN A 99 -10.79 -9.64 27.24
N LEU A 100 -9.83 -9.10 26.50
CA LEU A 100 -8.98 -8.00 26.96
C LEU A 100 -9.83 -6.74 27.15
N SER A 101 -9.68 -6.05 28.29
CA SER A 101 -10.33 -4.76 28.48
C SER A 101 -9.74 -3.70 27.56
N THR A 102 -10.46 -2.61 27.29
CA THR A 102 -9.92 -1.45 26.54
C THR A 102 -8.63 -0.91 27.15
N ARG A 103 -8.47 -1.04 28.47
CA ARG A 103 -7.25 -0.66 29.18
C ARG A 103 -6.11 -1.62 28.86
N ASP A 104 -6.36 -2.93 28.82
CA ASP A 104 -5.36 -3.94 28.47
C ASP A 104 -4.94 -3.82 27.02
N VAL A 105 -5.87 -3.56 26.11
CA VAL A 105 -5.56 -3.26 24.70
C VAL A 105 -4.67 -2.03 24.61
N ASN A 106 -5.00 -0.93 25.31
CA ASN A 106 -4.17 0.28 25.32
C ASN A 106 -2.79 0.06 25.96
N VAL A 107 -2.67 -0.81 26.98
CA VAL A 107 -1.39 -1.16 27.59
C VAL A 107 -0.57 -2.04 26.65
N LEU A 108 -1.18 -3.04 26.01
CA LEU A 108 -0.51 -3.89 25.03
C LEU A 108 -0.06 -3.09 23.79
N GLU A 109 -0.85 -2.12 23.33
CA GLU A 109 -0.45 -1.21 22.26
C GLU A 109 0.76 -0.34 22.67
N LYS A 110 0.81 0.14 23.92
CA LYS A 110 1.98 0.85 24.46
C LYS A 110 3.21 -0.06 24.67
N ILE A 111 3.01 -1.33 25.00
CA ILE A 111 4.09 -2.32 25.14
C ILE A 111 4.66 -2.72 23.78
N LYS A 112 3.82 -2.77 22.74
CA LYS A 112 4.26 -3.04 21.37
C LYS A 112 5.08 -1.90 20.79
N ASP A 113 4.95 -0.68 21.31
CA ASP A 113 5.69 0.47 20.80
C ASP A 113 6.20 1.37 21.94
N PRO A 114 7.29 0.95 22.62
CA PRO A 114 7.88 1.73 23.71
C PRO A 114 8.48 3.07 23.25
N GLU A 115 8.69 3.26 21.94
CA GLU A 115 9.24 4.47 21.32
C GLU A 115 8.16 5.43 20.80
N SER A 116 6.96 4.94 20.43
CA SER A 116 5.82 5.80 20.13
C SER A 116 5.17 6.31 21.41
N ASN A 117 5.68 7.42 21.94
CA ASN A 117 4.93 8.20 22.90
C ASN A 117 3.79 8.96 22.18
N PRO A 118 2.50 8.58 22.31
CA PRO A 118 1.40 9.30 21.68
C PRO A 118 1.18 10.71 22.28
N ALA A 119 1.79 11.02 23.44
CA ALA A 119 1.81 12.36 24.01
C ALA A 119 2.93 13.25 23.44
N ALA A 120 3.87 12.67 22.67
CA ALA A 120 4.84 13.42 21.85
C ALA A 120 4.27 13.71 20.45
N GLY A 121 2.97 14.02 20.39
CA GLY A 121 2.34 14.52 19.18
C GLY A 121 3.07 15.78 18.70
N VAL A 122 3.15 15.95 17.38
CA VAL A 122 3.79 17.14 16.80
C VAL A 122 3.05 18.38 17.26
N VAL A 123 3.80 19.34 17.78
CA VAL A 123 3.25 20.66 18.15
C VAL A 123 2.90 21.37 16.86
N THR A 124 1.61 21.55 16.60
CA THR A 124 1.15 22.33 15.45
C THR A 124 0.80 23.74 15.89
N ASP A 125 1.18 24.73 15.10
CA ASP A 125 0.88 26.15 15.35
C ASP A 125 0.15 26.75 14.13
N GLU A 126 -1.09 27.18 14.35
CA GLU A 126 -1.97 27.78 13.33
C GLU A 126 -1.51 29.19 12.91
N SER A 127 -0.66 29.84 13.70
CA SER A 127 -0.10 31.15 13.37
C SER A 127 1.03 31.07 12.35
N LEU A 128 1.60 29.88 12.15
CA LEU A 128 2.67 29.67 11.17
C LEU A 128 2.12 29.72 9.73
N PRO A 129 2.95 30.15 8.75
CA PRO A 129 2.60 30.08 7.34
C PRO A 129 2.16 28.66 6.94
N ARG A 130 1.14 28.59 6.08
CA ARG A 130 0.60 27.31 5.59
C ARG A 130 1.66 26.51 4.84
N ASP A 131 2.56 27.19 4.15
CA ASP A 131 3.76 26.62 3.53
C ASP A 131 4.99 27.47 3.92
N PRO A 132 6.10 26.85 4.35
CA PRO A 132 7.30 27.58 4.76
C PRO A 132 8.10 28.19 3.60
N HIS A 133 7.87 27.76 2.36
CA HIS A 133 8.64 28.18 1.17
C HIS A 133 7.83 29.06 0.22
N VAL A 134 6.49 29.08 0.34
CA VAL A 134 5.60 29.98 -0.41
C VAL A 134 4.89 30.91 0.58
N THR A 135 5.51 32.05 0.86
CA THR A 135 5.09 32.99 1.91
C THR A 135 4.19 34.12 1.41
N ASP A 136 4.23 34.45 0.12
CA ASP A 136 3.31 35.41 -0.48
C ASP A 136 1.89 34.81 -0.53
N SER A 137 0.93 35.49 0.10
CA SER A 137 -0.44 35.01 0.20
C SER A 137 -1.14 34.91 -1.16
N THR A 138 -0.85 35.83 -2.09
CA THR A 138 -1.50 35.86 -3.40
C THR A 138 -0.98 34.74 -4.30
N ASP A 139 0.33 34.51 -4.29
CA ASP A 139 0.94 33.37 -4.98
C ASP A 139 0.46 32.06 -4.37
N TYR A 140 0.42 31.96 -3.04
CA TYR A 140 -0.06 30.77 -2.35
C TYR A 140 -1.51 30.43 -2.69
N ASP A 141 -2.42 31.42 -2.69
CA ASP A 141 -3.84 31.18 -2.98
C ASP A 141 -4.07 30.80 -4.45
N SER A 142 -3.34 31.42 -5.38
CA SER A 142 -3.34 31.05 -6.81
C SER A 142 -2.87 29.61 -7.01
N LEU A 143 -1.76 29.26 -6.37
CA LEU A 143 -1.13 27.96 -6.44
C LEU A 143 -2.01 26.85 -5.84
N VAL A 144 -2.60 27.09 -4.66
CA VAL A 144 -3.57 26.16 -4.05
C VAL A 144 -4.81 26.01 -4.91
N SER A 145 -5.27 27.06 -5.58
CA SER A 145 -6.43 26.99 -6.48
C SER A 145 -6.13 26.11 -7.70
N ARG A 146 -4.93 26.24 -8.28
CA ARG A 146 -4.45 25.38 -9.38
C ARG A 146 -4.33 23.93 -8.94
N GLU A 147 -3.71 23.68 -7.78
CA GLU A 147 -3.59 22.34 -7.22
C GLU A 147 -4.97 21.70 -6.97
N ARG A 148 -5.90 22.45 -6.38
CA ARG A 148 -7.28 21.99 -6.15
C ARG A 148 -8.00 21.63 -7.45
N SER A 149 -7.78 22.38 -8.53
CA SER A 149 -8.35 22.06 -9.84
C SER A 149 -7.83 20.71 -10.36
N ILE A 150 -6.53 20.45 -10.23
CA ILE A 150 -5.92 19.17 -10.62
C ILE A 150 -6.50 18.03 -9.79
N VAL A 151 -6.54 18.19 -8.46
CA VAL A 151 -7.08 17.19 -7.54
C VAL A 151 -8.56 16.92 -7.82
N SER A 152 -9.35 17.94 -8.14
CA SER A 152 -10.75 17.78 -8.53
C SER A 152 -10.93 16.96 -9.81
N ARG A 153 -10.07 17.17 -10.83
CA ARG A 153 -10.09 16.32 -12.04
C ARG A 153 -9.81 14.86 -11.73
N ILE A 154 -8.84 14.57 -10.86
CA ILE A 154 -8.53 13.20 -10.44
C ILE A 154 -9.75 12.54 -9.79
N GLN A 155 -10.51 13.28 -9.00
CA GLN A 155 -11.71 12.77 -8.33
C GLN A 155 -12.82 12.45 -9.35
N THR A 156 -12.99 13.29 -10.36
CA THR A 156 -13.92 13.02 -11.47
C THR A 156 -13.50 11.78 -12.25
N ILE A 157 -12.20 11.63 -12.54
CA ILE A 157 -11.66 10.44 -13.23
C ILE A 157 -11.97 9.17 -12.42
N GLU A 158 -11.69 9.16 -11.12
CA GLU A 158 -11.93 7.98 -10.26
C GLU A 158 -13.43 7.66 -10.13
N ALA A 159 -14.30 8.68 -10.04
CA ALA A 159 -15.74 8.45 -10.01
C ALA A 159 -16.21 7.73 -11.29
N GLN A 160 -15.80 8.23 -12.46
CA GLN A 160 -16.14 7.65 -13.76
C GLN A 160 -15.54 6.25 -13.95
N PHE A 161 -14.30 6.04 -13.50
CA PHE A 161 -13.63 4.75 -13.58
C PHE A 161 -14.31 3.68 -12.71
N ASN A 162 -14.83 4.07 -11.54
CA ASN A 162 -15.56 3.15 -10.66
C ASN A 162 -16.97 2.81 -11.17
N GLU A 163 -17.59 3.70 -11.94
CA GLU A 163 -18.92 3.49 -12.53
C GLU A 163 -18.88 2.50 -13.72
N SER A 164 -17.78 2.45 -14.47
CA SER A 164 -17.63 1.58 -15.63
C SER A 164 -16.18 1.07 -15.75
N GLN A 165 -15.99 -0.23 -15.59
CA GLN A 165 -14.69 -0.92 -15.74
C GLN A 165 -14.52 -1.53 -17.15
N SER A 166 -14.82 -0.74 -18.18
CA SER A 166 -14.54 -1.12 -19.57
C SER A 166 -13.08 -0.84 -19.95
N GLN A 167 -12.59 -1.44 -21.02
CA GLN A 167 -11.25 -1.13 -21.55
C GLN A 167 -11.11 0.34 -21.94
N HIS A 168 -12.14 0.91 -22.58
CA HIS A 168 -12.15 2.31 -23.00
C HIS A 168 -12.11 3.29 -21.81
N THR A 169 -12.80 2.96 -20.72
CA THR A 169 -12.75 3.78 -19.49
C THR A 169 -11.41 3.68 -18.77
N ASN A 170 -10.70 2.55 -18.89
CA ASN A 170 -9.32 2.43 -18.41
C ASN A 170 -8.35 3.35 -19.18
N GLU A 171 -8.37 3.30 -20.51
CA GLU A 171 -7.53 4.18 -21.35
C GLU A 171 -7.80 5.66 -21.08
N THR A 172 -9.08 6.04 -20.95
CA THR A 172 -9.49 7.41 -20.64
C THR A 172 -8.97 7.84 -19.26
N ALA A 173 -9.05 6.96 -18.27
CA ALA A 173 -8.52 7.24 -16.93
C ALA A 173 -6.99 7.41 -16.95
N ILE A 174 -6.26 6.51 -17.63
CA ILE A 174 -4.80 6.59 -17.78
C ILE A 174 -4.41 7.94 -18.39
N GLN A 175 -5.08 8.34 -19.48
CA GLN A 175 -4.79 9.60 -20.14
C GLN A 175 -5.11 10.81 -19.24
N GLY A 176 -6.22 10.77 -18.50
CA GLY A 176 -6.57 11.79 -17.52
C GLY A 176 -5.52 11.95 -16.42
N TYR A 177 -5.00 10.84 -15.89
CA TYR A 177 -3.90 10.86 -14.92
C TYR A 177 -2.59 11.39 -15.51
N LYS A 178 -2.24 11.00 -16.74
CA LYS A 178 -1.05 11.52 -17.43
C LYS A 178 -1.16 13.03 -17.66
N GLN A 179 -2.34 13.55 -17.99
CA GLN A 179 -2.55 14.99 -18.08
C GLN A 179 -2.36 15.68 -16.72
N CYS A 180 -2.90 15.11 -15.64
CA CYS A 180 -2.71 15.66 -14.30
C CYS A 180 -1.23 15.66 -13.87
N LEU A 181 -0.41 14.70 -14.32
CA LEU A 181 1.04 14.72 -14.12
C LEU A 181 1.68 15.92 -14.82
N VAL A 182 1.33 16.18 -16.08
CA VAL A 182 1.85 17.36 -16.83
C VAL A 182 1.50 18.66 -16.11
N ASP A 183 0.28 18.77 -15.59
CA ASP A 183 -0.16 19.98 -14.88
C ASP A 183 0.61 20.17 -13.55
N LEU A 184 0.91 19.08 -12.83
CA LEU A 184 1.75 19.11 -11.64
C LEU A 184 3.22 19.38 -11.97
N ASP A 185 3.73 18.89 -13.10
CA ASP A 185 5.08 19.19 -13.58
C ASP A 185 5.25 20.68 -13.84
N ALA A 186 4.24 21.31 -14.47
CA ALA A 186 4.24 22.76 -14.67
C ALA A 186 4.24 23.51 -13.33
N LEU A 187 3.41 23.09 -12.36
CA LEU A 187 3.34 23.69 -11.02
C LEU A 187 4.68 23.55 -10.27
N ILE A 188 5.30 22.36 -10.30
CA ILE A 188 6.59 22.10 -9.66
C ILE A 188 7.74 22.86 -10.35
N SER A 189 7.66 23.05 -11.67
CA SER A 189 8.67 23.83 -12.41
C SER A 189 8.62 25.31 -12.02
N GLU A 190 7.42 25.85 -11.81
CA GLU A 190 7.19 27.23 -11.39
C GLU A 190 7.48 27.44 -9.90
N PHE A 191 7.14 26.46 -9.05
CA PHE A 191 7.37 26.48 -7.60
C PHE A 191 8.12 25.23 -7.12
N PRO A 192 9.46 25.16 -7.31
CA PRO A 192 10.24 23.96 -7.02
C PRO A 192 10.20 23.49 -5.57
N ASN A 193 9.98 24.42 -4.63
CA ASN A 193 9.96 24.15 -3.19
C ASN A 193 8.54 23.91 -2.65
N TYR A 194 7.52 23.84 -3.52
CA TYR A 194 6.15 23.54 -3.09
C TYR A 194 5.94 22.03 -2.89
N ALA A 195 5.99 21.59 -1.63
CA ALA A 195 5.99 20.18 -1.26
C ALA A 195 4.67 19.44 -1.53
N SER A 196 3.53 20.14 -1.53
CA SER A 196 2.21 19.51 -1.74
C SER A 196 2.05 19.00 -3.17
N ALA A 197 2.45 19.78 -4.18
CA ALA A 197 2.39 19.34 -5.57
C ALA A 197 3.26 18.10 -5.83
N ARG A 198 4.45 18.04 -5.23
CA ARG A 198 5.34 16.86 -5.28
C ARG A 198 4.69 15.63 -4.67
N ASN A 199 4.06 15.78 -3.50
CA ASN A 199 3.28 14.70 -2.87
C ASN A 199 2.17 14.18 -3.77
N ASN A 200 1.42 15.09 -4.41
CA ASN A 200 0.34 14.74 -5.31
C ASN A 200 0.86 14.04 -6.57
N ARG A 201 2.00 14.49 -7.12
CA ARG A 201 2.64 13.86 -8.28
C ARG A 201 3.07 12.42 -7.97
N ALA A 202 3.71 12.21 -6.82
CA ALA A 202 4.05 10.88 -6.34
C ALA A 202 2.82 9.97 -6.14
N GLN A 203 1.72 10.52 -5.61
CA GLN A 203 0.47 9.77 -5.42
C GLN A 203 -0.14 9.32 -6.76
N ILE A 204 -0.10 10.17 -7.79
CA ILE A 204 -0.54 9.81 -9.15
C ILE A 204 0.34 8.71 -9.74
N MET A 205 1.66 8.83 -9.61
CA MET A 205 2.60 7.80 -10.10
C MET A 205 2.33 6.45 -9.43
N ARG A 206 2.07 6.44 -8.12
CA ARG A 206 1.69 5.23 -7.39
C ARG A 206 0.34 4.65 -7.85
N ARG A 207 -0.62 5.50 -8.24
CA ARG A 207 -1.89 5.04 -8.81
C ARG A 207 -1.73 4.43 -10.20
N LEU A 208 -0.88 5.04 -11.03
CA LEU A 208 -0.59 4.57 -12.40
C LEU A 208 0.22 3.26 -12.41
N TYR A 209 1.30 3.20 -11.64
CA TYR A 209 2.30 2.13 -11.73
C TYR A 209 2.33 1.18 -10.52
N GLY A 210 1.55 1.49 -9.47
CA GLY A 210 1.42 0.69 -8.26
C GLY A 210 2.55 0.90 -7.25
N ASP A 211 2.35 0.42 -6.02
CA ASP A 211 3.35 0.51 -4.95
C ASP A 211 4.51 -0.48 -5.13
N ALA A 212 4.37 -1.46 -6.04
CA ALA A 212 5.42 -2.41 -6.40
C ALA A 212 6.36 -1.87 -7.50
N MET A 213 6.35 -0.56 -7.77
CA MET A 213 7.09 0.07 -8.87
C MET A 213 8.62 -0.09 -8.83
N LEU A 214 9.20 -0.52 -7.70
CA LEU A 214 10.63 -0.84 -7.57
C LEU A 214 11.00 -2.26 -8.00
N LEU A 215 10.02 -3.07 -8.39
CA LEU A 215 10.19 -4.47 -8.77
C LEU A 215 9.98 -4.63 -10.28
N GLN A 216 10.59 -5.67 -10.86
CA GLN A 216 10.39 -5.98 -12.28
C GLN A 216 8.90 -6.22 -12.60
N ILE A 217 8.19 -6.93 -11.71
CA ILE A 217 6.77 -7.25 -11.84
C ILE A 217 5.96 -6.45 -10.81
N THR A 218 5.06 -5.60 -11.29
CA THR A 218 4.22 -4.71 -10.46
C THR A 218 2.86 -5.29 -10.07
N THR A 219 2.50 -6.46 -10.62
CA THR A 219 1.17 -7.06 -10.40
C THR A 219 0.90 -7.40 -8.93
N GLY A 220 -0.28 -7.06 -8.44
CA GLY A 220 -0.71 -7.33 -7.07
C GLY A 220 -1.70 -6.28 -6.59
N MET A 221 -2.41 -6.53 -5.48
CA MET A 221 -3.45 -5.62 -5.00
C MET A 221 -2.87 -4.46 -4.15
N PRO A 222 -3.31 -3.21 -4.37
CA PRO A 222 -4.18 -2.75 -5.45
C PRO A 222 -3.45 -2.78 -6.81
N LEU A 223 -4.16 -3.18 -7.87
CA LEU A 223 -3.61 -3.27 -9.22
C LEU A 223 -3.24 -1.87 -9.74
N PRO A 224 -2.08 -1.72 -10.40
CA PRO A 224 -1.73 -0.49 -11.09
C PRO A 224 -2.76 -0.20 -12.20
N LEU A 225 -3.00 1.07 -12.49
CA LEU A 225 -3.89 1.43 -13.61
C LEU A 225 -3.27 1.02 -14.96
N VAL A 226 -1.95 1.18 -15.08
CA VAL A 226 -1.18 0.64 -16.20
C VAL A 226 -0.73 -0.77 -15.85
N GLU A 227 -1.40 -1.78 -16.38
CA GLU A 227 -1.15 -3.19 -16.03
C GLU A 227 0.24 -3.67 -16.46
N GLN A 228 0.71 -3.23 -17.63
CA GLN A 228 2.00 -3.60 -18.21
C GLN A 228 2.71 -2.33 -18.70
N PRO A 229 3.28 -1.52 -17.78
CA PRO A 229 4.00 -0.32 -18.16
C PRO A 229 5.30 -0.68 -18.87
N ASP A 230 5.75 0.19 -19.76
CA ASP A 230 7.10 0.10 -20.29
C ASP A 230 8.12 0.15 -19.12
N ALA A 231 9.18 -0.66 -19.22
CA ALA A 231 10.14 -0.81 -18.14
C ALA A 231 10.87 0.51 -17.84
N ALA A 232 11.21 1.29 -18.87
CA ALA A 232 11.88 2.58 -18.69
C ALA A 232 10.91 3.62 -18.12
N GLU A 233 9.66 3.67 -18.61
CA GLU A 233 8.62 4.56 -18.08
C GLU A 233 8.36 4.32 -16.58
N LYS A 234 8.16 3.05 -16.19
CA LYS A 234 7.97 2.66 -14.78
C LYS A 234 9.17 3.06 -13.92
N LYS A 235 10.39 2.80 -14.40
CA LYS A 235 11.63 3.10 -13.67
C LYS A 235 11.81 4.61 -13.49
N ALA A 236 11.53 5.40 -14.53
CA ALA A 236 11.53 6.86 -14.43
C ALA A 236 10.48 7.36 -13.43
N ALA A 237 9.28 6.81 -13.45
CA ALA A 237 8.23 7.16 -12.49
C ALA A 237 8.62 6.79 -11.04
N ALA A 238 9.28 5.66 -10.82
CA ALA A 238 9.78 5.25 -9.51
C ALA A 238 10.85 6.21 -8.97
N ILE A 239 11.79 6.61 -9.82
CA ILE A 239 12.80 7.61 -9.48
C ILE A 239 12.13 8.94 -9.11
N SER A 240 11.19 9.40 -9.94
CA SER A 240 10.49 10.67 -9.70
C SER A 240 9.67 10.63 -8.42
N ALA A 241 8.89 9.57 -8.18
CA ALA A 241 8.09 9.43 -6.98
C ALA A 241 8.94 9.44 -5.70
N LEU A 242 10.02 8.65 -5.66
CA LEU A 242 10.90 8.64 -4.49
C LEU A 242 11.65 9.96 -4.30
N ASN A 243 12.06 10.62 -5.39
CA ASN A 243 12.66 11.95 -5.32
C ASN A 243 11.66 12.97 -4.78
N ASP A 244 10.42 12.98 -5.27
CA ASP A 244 9.39 13.92 -4.82
C ASP A 244 9.03 13.75 -3.35
N LEU A 245 8.89 12.51 -2.90
CA LEU A 245 8.63 12.20 -1.50
C LEU A 245 9.82 12.59 -0.61
N GLY A 246 11.04 12.28 -1.05
CA GLY A 246 12.28 12.68 -0.36
C GLY A 246 12.44 14.19 -0.25
N HIS A 247 12.20 14.93 -1.35
CA HIS A 247 12.26 16.39 -1.36
C HIS A 247 11.17 17.00 -0.48
N SER A 248 9.93 16.48 -0.55
CA SER A 248 8.83 16.97 0.29
C SER A 248 9.14 16.80 1.78
N ILE A 249 9.75 15.68 2.15
CA ILE A 249 10.22 15.43 3.52
C ILE A 249 11.33 16.41 3.88
N ALA A 250 12.34 16.59 3.03
CA ALA A 250 13.45 17.51 3.30
C ALA A 250 12.99 18.97 3.45
N LEU A 251 11.98 19.40 2.68
CA LEU A 251 11.45 20.76 2.71
C LEU A 251 10.61 21.06 3.95
N LEU A 252 9.91 20.06 4.49
CA LEU A 252 8.92 20.25 5.56
C LEU A 252 9.35 19.67 6.92
N ALA A 253 10.33 18.76 6.96
CA ALA A 253 10.78 18.16 8.20
C ALA A 253 11.44 19.23 9.08
N PRO A 254 10.98 19.41 10.33
CA PRO A 254 11.60 20.35 11.25
C PRO A 254 13.00 19.87 11.64
N ALA A 255 13.91 20.82 11.92
CA ALA A 255 15.27 20.52 12.36
C ALA A 255 15.30 19.76 13.70
N THR A 256 14.34 20.03 14.57
CA THR A 256 14.15 19.28 15.81
C THR A 256 12.72 18.80 15.96
N LEU A 257 12.60 17.68 16.66
CA LEU A 257 11.33 17.03 16.95
C LEU A 257 10.35 17.85 17.82
N SER A 258 10.83 18.93 18.45
CA SER A 258 10.05 19.86 19.26
C SER A 258 9.68 21.15 18.53
N THR A 259 10.24 21.42 17.35
CA THR A 259 9.93 22.64 16.59
C THR A 259 8.49 22.58 16.09
N PRO A 260 7.67 23.61 16.38
CA PRO A 260 6.32 23.67 15.86
C PRO A 260 6.28 23.76 14.34
N ILE A 261 5.29 23.14 13.72
CA ILE A 261 5.05 23.23 12.27
C ILE A 261 3.59 23.59 12.00
N SER A 262 3.27 24.18 10.85
CA SER A 262 1.88 24.47 10.52
C SER A 262 1.08 23.17 10.32
N PRO A 263 -0.24 23.16 10.59
CA PRO A 263 -1.07 21.98 10.38
C PRO A 263 -1.06 21.47 8.93
N GLN A 264 -0.97 22.39 7.97
CA GLN A 264 -0.87 22.05 6.55
C GLN A 264 0.46 21.36 6.23
N ALA A 265 1.58 21.90 6.72
CA ALA A 265 2.90 21.25 6.58
C ALA A 265 2.92 19.87 7.24
N ALA A 266 2.37 19.74 8.46
CA ALA A 266 2.27 18.46 9.16
C ALA A 266 1.50 17.41 8.35
N ARG A 267 0.37 17.80 7.74
CA ARG A 267 -0.43 16.90 6.90
C ARG A 267 0.34 16.43 5.66
N THR A 268 0.97 17.36 4.93
CA THR A 268 1.77 17.04 3.75
C THR A 268 2.97 16.15 4.09
N LEU A 269 3.65 16.43 5.21
CA LEU A 269 4.78 15.63 5.70
C LEU A 269 4.34 14.22 6.10
N SER A 270 3.22 14.12 6.82
CA SER A 270 2.60 12.85 7.20
C SER A 270 2.26 11.99 5.98
N MET A 271 1.71 12.61 4.93
CA MET A 271 1.45 11.95 3.65
C MET A 271 2.75 11.49 2.99
N ALA A 272 3.76 12.36 2.87
CA ALA A 272 5.02 12.03 2.20
C ALA A 272 5.68 10.77 2.80
N TYR A 273 5.79 10.74 4.14
CA TYR A 273 6.29 9.57 4.85
C TYR A 273 5.44 8.32 4.60
N THR A 274 4.11 8.44 4.71
CA THR A 274 3.21 7.29 4.53
C THR A 274 3.27 6.72 3.11
N GLN A 275 3.34 7.59 2.11
CA GLN A 275 3.43 7.19 0.70
C GLN A 275 4.77 6.48 0.41
N ARG A 276 5.88 7.02 0.92
CA ARG A 276 7.21 6.41 0.74
C ARG A 276 7.29 5.06 1.45
N ALA A 277 6.72 4.98 2.65
CA ALA A 277 6.62 3.73 3.38
C ALA A 277 5.80 2.67 2.63
N ALA A 278 4.73 3.04 1.93
CA ALA A 278 3.92 2.10 1.16
C ALA A 278 4.73 1.44 0.05
N ILE A 279 5.55 2.21 -0.68
CA ILE A 279 6.46 1.69 -1.70
C ILE A 279 7.48 0.73 -1.07
N TYR A 280 8.14 1.14 0.01
CA TYR A 280 9.15 0.31 0.68
C TYR A 280 8.57 -0.96 1.28
N LEU A 281 7.43 -0.88 1.96
CA LEU A 281 6.74 -2.02 2.56
C LEU A 281 6.23 -3.00 1.50
N ARG A 282 5.75 -2.48 0.36
CA ARG A 282 5.31 -3.35 -0.73
C ARG A 282 6.49 -4.07 -1.37
N THR A 283 7.59 -3.35 -1.55
CA THR A 283 8.85 -3.90 -2.08
C THR A 283 9.39 -4.99 -1.17
N SER A 284 9.51 -4.76 0.15
CA SER A 284 10.04 -5.75 1.08
C SER A 284 9.25 -7.07 1.12
N LYS A 285 7.92 -6.99 0.97
CA LYS A 285 7.05 -8.17 0.95
C LYS A 285 7.22 -9.04 -0.29
N LEU A 286 7.72 -8.48 -1.39
CA LEU A 286 7.73 -9.15 -2.70
C LEU A 286 9.15 -9.36 -3.26
N ILE A 287 10.17 -8.70 -2.71
CA ILE A 287 11.56 -8.77 -3.18
C ILE A 287 12.16 -10.19 -3.13
N THR A 288 11.59 -11.08 -2.32
CA THR A 288 12.04 -12.50 -2.26
C THR A 288 11.66 -13.25 -3.53
N ASP A 289 10.52 -12.92 -4.13
CA ASP A 289 9.96 -13.61 -5.30
C ASP A 289 10.18 -12.82 -6.61
N ARG A 290 10.62 -11.56 -6.50
CA ARG A 290 10.68 -10.61 -7.62
C ARG A 290 11.96 -9.79 -7.54
N PRO A 291 12.76 -9.75 -8.61
CA PRO A 291 13.98 -8.95 -8.62
C PRO A 291 13.65 -7.45 -8.59
N LEU A 292 14.55 -6.69 -7.96
CA LEU A 292 14.54 -5.23 -8.02
C LEU A 292 14.73 -4.76 -9.46
N ASP A 293 14.02 -3.70 -9.82
CA ASP A 293 14.20 -2.95 -11.06
C ASP A 293 14.35 -1.47 -10.73
N VAL A 294 15.42 -1.17 -10.00
CA VAL A 294 15.76 0.17 -9.54
C VAL A 294 16.96 0.68 -10.36
N HIS A 295 17.08 2.00 -10.50
CA HIS A 295 18.22 2.62 -11.16
C HIS A 295 19.47 2.47 -10.29
N GLY A 296 20.62 2.12 -10.89
CA GLY A 296 21.85 1.78 -10.15
C GLY A 296 22.35 2.89 -9.22
N ASP A 297 22.12 4.15 -9.57
CA ASP A 297 22.54 5.32 -8.78
C ASP A 297 21.71 5.54 -7.51
N ARG A 298 20.59 4.83 -7.35
CA ARG A 298 19.73 4.98 -6.18
C ARG A 298 20.23 4.10 -5.03
N PRO A 299 20.16 4.56 -3.78
CA PRO A 299 20.52 3.74 -2.63
C PRO A 299 19.67 2.47 -2.54
N GLU A 300 18.39 2.55 -2.93
CA GLU A 300 17.47 1.41 -2.90
C GLU A 300 17.87 0.25 -3.83
N ALA A 301 18.77 0.47 -4.78
CA ALA A 301 19.26 -0.60 -5.67
C ALA A 301 20.12 -1.65 -4.93
N GLN A 302 20.72 -1.28 -3.80
CA GLN A 302 21.57 -2.16 -2.98
C GLN A 302 20.86 -2.65 -1.70
N TRP A 303 19.60 -2.28 -1.51
CA TRP A 303 18.86 -2.61 -0.29
C TRP A 303 18.42 -4.06 -0.28
N SER A 304 18.66 -4.70 0.86
CA SER A 304 18.08 -6.00 1.18
C SER A 304 16.61 -5.86 1.58
N ARG A 305 15.92 -6.99 1.72
CA ARG A 305 14.57 -7.03 2.30
C ARG A 305 14.50 -6.33 3.66
N VAL A 306 15.52 -6.52 4.51
CA VAL A 306 15.56 -5.95 5.86
C VAL A 306 15.66 -4.43 5.79
N ASP A 307 16.47 -3.90 4.87
CA ASP A 307 16.62 -2.45 4.68
C ASP A 307 15.28 -1.81 4.27
N PHE A 308 14.55 -2.43 3.33
CA PHE A 308 13.21 -1.97 2.97
C PHE A 308 12.20 -2.06 4.13
N GLU A 309 12.23 -3.14 4.93
CA GLU A 309 11.35 -3.25 6.10
C GLU A 309 11.68 -2.18 7.15
N GLN A 310 12.95 -1.92 7.41
CA GLN A 310 13.41 -0.91 8.35
C GLN A 310 13.06 0.51 7.87
N ALA A 311 13.32 0.83 6.61
CA ALA A 311 12.96 2.12 6.01
C ALA A 311 11.43 2.35 6.04
N ALA A 312 10.65 1.32 5.71
CA ALA A 312 9.19 1.39 5.82
C ALA A 312 8.72 1.60 7.26
N SER A 313 9.33 0.91 8.24
CA SER A 313 9.01 1.07 9.65
C SER A 313 9.31 2.47 10.16
N HIS A 314 10.48 3.01 9.79
CA HIS A 314 10.86 4.38 10.10
C HIS A 314 9.84 5.37 9.55
N ASP A 315 9.51 5.27 8.26
CA ASP A 315 8.59 6.20 7.63
C ASP A 315 7.16 6.07 8.16
N LEU A 316 6.68 4.88 8.50
CA LEU A 316 5.35 4.72 9.12
C LEU A 316 5.30 5.34 10.52
N ALA A 317 6.38 5.23 11.30
CA ALA A 317 6.46 5.89 12.61
C ALA A 317 6.35 7.42 12.47
N TYR A 318 7.10 8.02 11.54
CA TYR A 318 7.00 9.46 11.27
C TYR A 318 5.65 9.86 10.66
N GLY A 319 5.11 9.07 9.74
CA GLY A 319 3.77 9.27 9.20
C GLY A 319 2.71 9.31 10.32
N GLY A 320 2.78 8.37 11.25
CA GLY A 320 1.90 8.30 12.43
C GLY A 320 2.09 9.48 13.38
N ARG A 321 3.33 9.87 13.64
CA ARG A 321 3.69 11.02 14.49
C ARG A 321 3.10 12.33 13.97
N TYR A 322 3.14 12.56 12.65
CA TYR A 322 2.57 13.75 12.02
C TYR A 322 1.04 13.65 11.76
N GLY A 323 0.38 12.59 12.26
CA GLY A 323 -1.08 12.53 12.36
C GLY A 323 -1.79 11.49 11.48
N ASN A 324 -1.07 10.71 10.66
CA ASN A 324 -1.70 9.68 9.82
C ASN A 324 -2.01 8.43 10.63
N GLN A 325 -3.31 8.17 10.85
CA GLN A 325 -3.77 7.05 11.66
C GLN A 325 -3.46 5.68 11.06
N ILE A 326 -3.41 5.58 9.73
CA ILE A 326 -3.06 4.33 9.04
C ILE A 326 -1.58 4.05 9.21
N ALA A 327 -0.74 5.07 9.05
CA ALA A 327 0.69 4.95 9.34
C ALA A 327 0.94 4.55 10.79
N LYS A 328 0.25 5.18 11.74
CA LYS A 328 0.31 4.83 13.17
C LYS A 328 -0.07 3.37 13.43
N GLY A 329 -1.18 2.89 12.85
CA GLY A 329 -1.59 1.49 13.01
C GLY A 329 -0.63 0.50 12.35
N LEU A 330 -0.08 0.85 11.18
CA LEU A 330 0.86 0.00 10.46
C LEU A 330 2.26 0.00 11.09
N ALA A 331 2.71 1.11 11.68
CA ALA A 331 4.02 1.25 12.31
C ALA A 331 4.28 0.13 13.32
N VAL A 332 3.28 -0.17 14.15
CA VAL A 332 3.34 -1.26 15.13
C VAL A 332 3.55 -2.62 14.47
N SER A 333 2.91 -2.86 13.32
CA SER A 333 2.97 -4.17 12.63
C SER A 333 4.30 -4.44 11.92
N VAL A 334 5.05 -3.38 11.59
CA VAL A 334 6.32 -3.47 10.86
C VAL A 334 7.53 -3.27 11.76
N ASN A 335 7.33 -2.75 12.98
CA ASN A 335 8.39 -2.54 13.97
C ASN A 335 9.01 -3.89 14.41
N PRO A 336 10.32 -4.13 14.18
CA PRO A 336 10.98 -5.37 14.56
C PRO A 336 10.94 -5.66 16.07
N THR A 337 11.08 -4.61 16.89
CA THR A 337 10.99 -4.71 18.35
C THR A 337 9.58 -5.13 18.77
N ALA A 338 8.56 -4.49 18.19
CA ALA A 338 7.15 -4.85 18.44
C ALA A 338 6.86 -6.32 18.09
N LYS A 339 7.39 -6.80 16.96
CA LYS A 339 7.26 -8.19 16.53
C LYS A 339 7.90 -9.15 17.52
N LEU A 340 9.12 -8.86 17.98
CA LEU A 340 9.84 -9.71 18.94
C LEU A 340 9.13 -9.73 20.29
N CYS A 341 8.79 -8.57 20.85
CA CYS A 341 8.01 -8.46 22.09
C CYS A 341 6.68 -9.23 21.96
N GLY A 342 5.98 -9.08 20.84
CA GLY A 342 4.75 -9.81 20.56
C GLY A 342 4.93 -11.32 20.42
N GLN A 343 6.08 -11.80 19.94
CA GLN A 343 6.40 -13.24 19.90
C GLN A 343 6.70 -13.78 21.30
N ILE A 344 7.53 -13.08 22.08
CA ILE A 344 7.87 -13.45 23.45
C ILE A 344 6.60 -13.56 24.31
N VAL A 345 5.71 -12.56 24.23
CA VAL A 345 4.45 -12.56 24.96
C VAL A 345 3.54 -13.71 24.51
N ARG A 346 3.46 -14.00 23.20
CA ARG A 346 2.67 -15.14 22.69
C ARG A 346 3.21 -16.49 23.17
N GLU A 347 4.52 -16.70 23.15
CA GLU A 347 5.13 -17.92 23.67
C GLU A 347 4.92 -18.06 25.18
N ALA A 348 5.05 -16.96 25.94
CA ALA A 348 4.76 -16.95 27.38
C ALA A 348 3.29 -17.29 27.66
N MET A 349 2.35 -16.67 26.95
CA MET A 349 0.92 -16.96 27.10
C MET A 349 0.57 -18.39 26.69
N LYS A 350 1.20 -18.92 25.64
CA LYS A 350 1.02 -20.32 25.21
C LYS A 350 1.54 -21.30 26.27
N LYS A 351 2.63 -20.96 26.95
CA LYS A 351 3.19 -21.78 28.04
C LYS A 351 2.33 -21.76 29.31
N GLU A 352 1.74 -20.62 29.65
CA GLU A 352 0.91 -20.45 30.86
C GLU A 352 -0.55 -20.92 30.69
N TYR A 353 -1.13 -20.75 29.50
CA TYR A 353 -2.57 -20.94 29.25
C TYR A 353 -2.89 -21.86 28.08
N GLY A 354 -1.88 -22.42 27.40
CA GLY A 354 -2.11 -23.49 26.43
C GLY A 354 -2.65 -24.73 27.13
N PRO A 355 -3.48 -25.56 26.46
CA PRO A 355 -3.84 -26.85 27.04
C PRO A 355 -2.54 -27.61 27.31
N PHE A 356 -2.35 -28.04 28.56
CA PHE A 356 -1.42 -29.12 28.88
C PHE A 356 -1.89 -30.34 28.07
N LEU A 357 -1.34 -30.50 26.87
CA LEU A 357 -1.38 -31.77 26.16
C LEU A 357 -0.13 -32.51 26.60
N ASP A 358 -0.17 -33.05 27.81
CA ASP A 358 0.70 -34.15 28.21
C ASP A 358 -0.16 -35.23 28.85
N GLU A 359 -0.01 -36.42 28.26
CA GLU A 359 -0.57 -37.77 28.53
C GLU A 359 -1.97 -38.12 28.03
#